data_AF-A0A970BDY1-F1
#
_entry.id   AF-A0A970BDY1-F1
#
_cell.length_a   1.000
_cell.length_b   1.000
_cell.length_c   1.000
_cell.angle_alpha   90.00
_cell.angle_beta   90.00
_cell.angle_gamma   90.00
#
_symmetry.space_group_name_H-M   'P 1'
#
loop_
_entity.id
_entity.type
_entity.pdbx_description
1 polymer ?
#
loop_
_entity_poly.entity_id
_entity_poly.type
_entity_poly.pdbx_seq_one_letter_code
_entity_poly.pdbx_strand_id
1 'polypeptide(L)'
;MSKQDKNNRNITSKSLKKQNLFQLLLVLLIIAIFNFISSHVFFRWDLTAEKRHSLSNVSKTILTDLNDKILVKVYLDGEDLPLGFKRLKRSVREMLDDFRVYSKNIEYQFIDPFDNTSDESKREIYEQFIKKGLIPQFIQEVGDVDYKEQIIFPSAILTYREQEYPVNFFVDNLNSGVGTQQEFNQTVSELERNFINAIWILSKNVKQKIAFIEGHGELDEYETHDIMMELSRYYQIDRLRMNNVLDALDDYRAIVIAKPDSAFYEREKFIIDQYIMHGGRVLWLIEWMAASMDSLTQKSSFMSLINHINLDDQLFNYGVRINPDLIQDVRCLNIPMVVNSIGGQPQFRPVPWLFFPVIYPDSLSNHPLTRNLSRIRTEFVSSIDTVGENPKIKKTILLRTSKYSKTLMAPVEVNLKMVNDPVEPASFNRPNLPIAVLLEGEF
;
A
#
# COMPACT_ATOMS: atom_id res chain seq x y z
N MET A 1 -11.37 12.90 82.77
CA MET A 1 -10.70 12.97 81.44
C MET A 1 -9.30 13.53 81.63
N SER A 2 -8.31 12.63 81.64
CA SER A 2 -6.93 12.86 82.10
C SER A 2 -6.10 13.61 81.05
N LYS A 3 -5.13 14.42 81.51
CA LYS A 3 -4.11 15.11 80.69
C LYS A 3 -3.33 14.17 79.75
N GLN A 4 -3.35 12.86 79.98
CA GLN A 4 -2.76 11.84 79.08
C GLN A 4 -3.47 11.74 77.72
N ASP A 5 -4.80 11.93 77.64
CA ASP A 5 -5.54 11.80 76.37
C ASP A 5 -5.31 12.97 75.39
N LYS A 6 -5.03 14.18 75.91
CA LYS A 6 -4.69 15.34 75.07
C LYS A 6 -3.28 15.25 74.50
N ASN A 7 -2.33 14.64 75.21
CA ASN A 7 -0.96 14.45 74.72
C ASN A 7 -0.87 13.35 73.65
N ASN A 8 -1.62 12.25 73.80
CA ASN A 8 -1.66 11.18 72.80
C ASN A 8 -2.34 11.59 71.47
N ARG A 9 -3.33 12.50 71.50
CA ARG A 9 -3.95 13.06 70.28
C ARG A 9 -3.04 14.02 69.50
N ASN A 10 -2.16 14.74 70.18
CA ASN A 10 -1.21 15.66 69.53
C ASN A 10 -0.01 14.95 68.89
N ILE A 11 0.43 13.81 69.46
CA ILE A 11 1.52 12.99 68.90
C ILE A 11 1.07 12.24 67.65
N THR A 12 -0.17 11.72 67.64
CA THR A 12 -0.78 11.06 66.48
C THR A 12 -1.07 12.03 65.32
N SER A 13 -1.57 13.23 65.60
CA SER A 13 -1.78 14.30 64.59
C SER A 13 -0.48 14.77 63.92
N LYS A 14 0.61 14.97 64.68
CA LYS A 14 1.92 15.36 64.11
C LYS A 14 2.56 14.25 63.28
N SER A 15 2.38 12.99 63.69
CA SER A 15 2.82 11.80 62.96
C SER A 15 2.11 11.68 61.60
N LEU A 16 0.78 11.80 61.59
CA LEU A 16 -0.05 11.77 60.38
C LEU A 16 0.29 12.91 59.41
N LYS A 17 0.57 14.11 59.91
CA LYS A 17 1.00 15.24 59.06
C LYS A 17 2.35 15.01 58.40
N LYS A 18 3.33 14.41 59.11
CA LYS A 18 4.63 14.04 58.52
C LYS A 18 4.49 12.93 57.48
N GLN A 19 3.63 11.96 57.73
CA GLN A 19 3.35 10.87 56.80
C GLN A 19 2.69 11.38 55.52
N ASN A 20 1.70 12.26 55.64
CA ASN A 20 1.05 12.89 54.49
C ASN A 20 2.00 13.80 53.70
N LEU A 21 2.88 14.54 54.39
CA LEU A 21 3.89 15.39 53.74
C LEU A 21 4.94 14.55 52.99
N PHE A 22 5.37 13.44 53.57
CA PHE A 22 6.26 12.48 52.91
C PHE A 22 5.59 11.85 51.68
N GLN A 23 4.31 11.49 51.78
CA GLN A 23 3.54 10.93 50.68
C GLN A 23 3.35 11.94 49.53
N LEU A 24 3.08 13.21 49.86
CA LEU A 24 3.01 14.31 48.88
C LEU A 24 4.36 14.51 48.17
N LEU A 25 5.46 14.55 48.92
CA LEU A 25 6.80 14.69 48.37
C LEU A 25 7.17 13.51 47.46
N LEU A 26 6.78 12.30 47.84
CA LEU A 26 7.01 11.10 47.04
C LEU A 26 6.22 11.12 45.73
N VAL A 27 4.96 11.56 45.76
CA VAL A 27 4.14 11.76 44.55
C VAL A 27 4.75 12.82 43.64
N LEU A 28 5.18 13.96 44.19
CA LEU A 28 5.83 15.01 43.41
C LEU A 28 7.16 14.55 42.80
N LEU A 29 7.95 13.76 43.55
CA LEU A 29 9.18 13.16 43.05
C LEU A 29 8.90 12.17 41.91
N ILE A 30 7.88 11.33 42.03
CA ILE A 30 7.46 10.41 40.96
C ILE A 30 7.03 11.20 39.72
N ILE A 31 6.24 12.26 39.89
CA ILE A 31 5.82 13.11 38.75
C ILE A 31 7.04 13.79 38.10
N ALA A 32 8.00 14.27 38.89
CA ALA A 32 9.22 14.89 38.38
C ALA A 32 10.10 13.87 37.63
N ILE A 33 10.31 12.68 38.19
CA ILE A 33 11.05 11.59 37.54
C ILE A 33 10.34 11.13 36.27
N PHE A 34 9.01 10.97 36.32
CA PHE A 34 8.21 10.60 35.16
C PHE A 34 8.31 11.67 34.06
N ASN A 35 8.21 12.95 34.39
CA ASN A 35 8.42 14.03 33.42
C ASN A 35 9.85 14.06 32.86
N PHE A 36 10.86 13.81 33.69
CA PHE A 36 12.26 13.76 33.26
C PHE A 36 12.55 12.57 32.33
N ILE A 37 12.01 11.39 32.64
CA ILE A 37 12.12 10.21 31.79
C ILE A 37 11.30 10.40 30.52
N SER A 38 10.08 10.94 30.62
CA SER A 38 9.21 11.24 29.47
C SER A 38 9.84 12.26 28.51
N SER A 39 10.61 13.23 29.03
CA SER A 39 11.33 14.19 28.18
C SER A 39 12.55 13.62 27.48
N HIS A 40 13.15 12.54 27.99
CA HIS A 40 14.32 11.89 27.39
C HIS A 40 13.99 10.60 26.62
N VAL A 41 12.84 10.00 26.90
CA VAL A 41 12.34 8.77 26.28
C VAL A 41 10.96 9.09 25.70
N PHE A 42 10.95 9.57 24.46
CA PHE A 42 9.72 9.72 23.68
C PHE A 42 9.15 8.35 23.31
N PHE A 43 8.42 7.74 24.24
CA PHE A 43 7.66 6.52 23.97
C PHE A 43 6.23 6.91 23.58
N ARG A 44 5.97 7.14 22.28
CA ARG A 44 4.62 7.41 21.78
C ARG A 44 3.86 6.09 21.65
N TRP A 45 2.90 5.89 22.53
CA TRP A 45 1.90 4.82 22.38
C TRP A 45 0.85 5.26 21.38
N ASP A 46 0.79 4.59 20.23
CA ASP A 46 -0.29 4.76 19.29
C ASP A 46 -1.49 3.93 19.75
N LEU A 47 -2.47 4.61 20.33
CA LEU A 47 -3.70 4.02 20.88
C LEU A 47 -4.80 3.84 19.81
N THR A 48 -4.51 4.10 18.54
CA THR A 48 -5.46 3.80 17.47
C THR A 48 -5.52 2.29 17.22
N ALA A 49 -6.72 1.76 16.96
CA ALA A 49 -6.96 0.34 16.75
C ALA A 49 -6.08 -0.31 15.64
N GLU A 50 -5.51 0.51 14.76
CA GLU A 50 -4.72 0.10 13.59
C GLU A 50 -3.25 0.56 13.63
N LYS A 51 -2.82 1.25 14.71
CA LYS A 51 -1.52 1.94 14.78
C LYS A 51 -1.24 2.91 13.60
N ARG A 52 -2.26 3.70 13.22
CA ARG A 52 -2.24 4.62 12.05
C ARG A 52 -1.20 5.74 12.12
N HIS A 53 -0.62 6.00 13.29
CA HIS A 53 0.37 7.06 13.54
C HIS A 53 1.77 6.50 13.81
N SER A 54 2.02 5.21 13.58
CA SER A 54 3.35 4.62 13.71
C SER A 54 3.94 4.25 12.34
N LEU A 55 5.20 4.63 12.13
CA LEU A 55 5.94 4.29 10.92
C LEU A 55 5.99 2.77 10.73
N SER A 56 5.86 2.33 9.47
CA SER A 56 6.05 0.93 9.10
C SER A 56 7.48 0.47 9.40
N ASN A 57 7.68 -0.83 9.62
CA ASN A 57 9.03 -1.37 9.83
C ASN A 57 9.95 -1.16 8.61
N VAL A 58 9.37 -1.16 7.41
CA VAL A 58 10.10 -0.86 6.16
C VAL A 58 10.59 0.58 6.18
N SER A 59 9.71 1.53 6.52
CA SER A 59 10.05 2.95 6.64
C SER A 59 11.19 3.19 7.63
N LYS A 60 11.13 2.54 8.81
CA LYS A 60 12.19 2.63 9.82
C LYS A 60 13.53 2.15 9.28
N THR A 61 13.54 1.01 8.59
CA THR A 61 14.76 0.43 7.99
C THR A 61 15.37 1.39 6.96
N ILE A 62 14.54 1.95 6.07
CA ILE A 62 15.00 2.92 5.07
C ILE A 62 15.62 4.16 5.72
N LEU A 63 15.01 4.68 6.78
CA LEU A 63 15.52 5.85 7.50
C LEU A 63 16.83 5.55 8.24
N THR A 64 16.96 4.38 8.86
CA THR A 64 18.18 3.98 9.59
C THR A 64 19.36 3.72 8.67
N ASP A 65 19.10 3.28 7.43
CA ASP A 65 20.12 2.95 6.43
C ASP A 65 20.68 4.20 5.70
N LEU A 66 20.21 5.41 6.05
CA LEU A 66 20.68 6.65 5.44
C LEU A 66 22.11 6.99 5.86
N ASN A 67 23.01 6.99 4.88
CA ASN A 67 24.44 7.24 5.08
C ASN A 67 24.85 8.72 4.96
N ASP A 68 23.95 9.58 4.49
CA ASP A 68 24.23 11.00 4.22
C ASP A 68 22.96 11.83 4.45
N LYS A 69 23.10 13.16 4.48
CA LYS A 69 22.01 14.08 4.80
C LYS A 69 21.01 14.21 3.65
N ILE A 70 19.72 14.18 4.00
CA ILE A 70 18.62 14.57 3.12
C ILE A 70 18.05 15.90 3.63
N LEU A 71 18.05 16.91 2.75
CA LEU A 71 17.39 18.19 3.00
C LEU A 71 15.99 18.17 2.35
N VAL A 72 14.96 18.39 3.15
CA VAL A 72 13.57 18.47 2.69
C VAL A 72 13.11 19.93 2.71
N LYS A 73 12.92 20.52 1.52
CA LYS A 73 12.34 21.86 1.37
C LYS A 73 10.85 21.74 1.11
N VAL A 74 10.02 22.07 2.10
CA VAL A 74 8.57 21.97 2.03
C VAL A 74 7.97 23.32 1.63
N TYR A 75 7.29 23.39 0.49
CA TYR A 75 6.73 24.63 -0.08
C TYR A 75 5.30 24.90 0.39
N LEU A 76 5.03 24.63 1.67
CA LEU A 76 3.73 24.76 2.30
C LEU A 76 3.83 25.62 3.56
N ASP A 77 4.26 26.87 3.38
CA ASP A 77 4.26 27.91 4.41
C ASP A 77 3.48 29.15 3.93
N GLY A 78 3.29 30.13 4.82
CA GLY A 78 2.52 31.36 4.58
C GLY A 78 1.41 31.57 5.61
N GLU A 79 1.19 32.83 6.00
CA GLU A 79 0.14 33.20 6.97
C GLU A 79 -1.28 33.02 6.39
N ASP A 80 -1.39 33.21 5.06
CA ASP A 80 -2.64 33.21 4.30
C ASP A 80 -3.13 31.83 3.87
N LEU A 81 -2.44 30.76 4.29
CA LEU A 81 -2.86 29.39 3.94
C LEU A 81 -4.29 29.09 4.44
N PRO A 82 -5.14 28.48 3.60
CA PRO A 82 -6.46 28.01 4.02
C PRO A 82 -6.36 26.97 5.13
N LEU A 83 -7.44 26.81 5.90
CA LEU A 83 -7.44 25.93 7.09
C LEU A 83 -7.03 24.48 6.78
N GLY A 84 -7.46 23.93 5.64
CA GLY A 84 -7.08 22.58 5.20
C GLY A 84 -5.57 22.43 5.00
N PHE A 85 -4.95 23.39 4.33
CA PHE A 85 -3.50 23.41 4.08
C PHE A 85 -2.70 23.70 5.36
N LYS A 86 -3.20 24.51 6.29
CA LYS A 86 -2.60 24.68 7.63
C LYS A 86 -2.56 23.35 8.40
N ARG A 87 -3.63 22.54 8.32
CA ARG A 87 -3.66 21.19 8.92
C ARG A 87 -2.70 20.23 8.22
N LEU A 88 -2.64 20.27 6.89
CA LEU A 88 -1.71 19.47 6.11
C LEU A 88 -0.24 19.81 6.45
N LYS A 89 0.10 21.11 6.51
CA LYS A 89 1.42 21.61 6.94
C LYS A 89 1.83 21.03 8.29
N ARG A 90 0.93 21.04 9.28
CA ARG A 90 1.17 20.45 10.60
C ARG A 90 1.43 18.95 10.50
N SER A 91 0.63 18.24 9.72
CA SER A 91 0.77 16.78 9.54
C SER A 91 2.09 16.41 8.86
N VAL A 92 2.52 17.20 7.86
CA VAL A 92 3.85 17.03 7.22
C VAL A 92 4.97 17.27 8.22
N ARG A 93 4.86 18.32 9.05
CA ARG A 93 5.86 18.61 10.09
C ARG A 93 5.98 17.45 11.08
N GLU A 94 4.86 16.98 11.62
CA GLU A 94 4.82 15.86 12.56
C GLU A 94 5.46 14.60 11.96
N MET A 95 5.17 14.29 10.69
CA MET A 95 5.79 13.16 9.98
C MET A 95 7.31 13.29 9.85
N LEU A 96 7.80 14.48 9.46
CA LEU A 96 9.24 14.73 9.32
C LEU A 96 9.96 14.75 10.68
N ASP A 97 9.30 15.21 11.73
CA ASP A 97 9.79 15.09 13.11
C ASP A 97 9.91 13.62 13.52
N ASP A 98 8.89 12.80 13.22
CA ASP A 98 8.93 11.35 13.46
C ASP A 98 10.08 10.69 12.68
N PHE A 99 10.39 11.13 11.46
CA PHE A 99 11.53 10.61 10.69
C PHE A 99 12.88 10.93 11.36
N ARG A 100 13.02 12.14 11.92
CA ARG A 100 14.23 12.57 12.64
C ARG A 100 14.52 11.76 13.90
N VAL A 101 13.50 11.14 14.50
CA VAL A 101 13.67 10.21 15.62
C VAL A 101 14.49 8.98 15.20
N TYR A 102 14.29 8.48 13.96
CA TYR A 102 14.98 7.30 13.45
C TYR A 102 16.26 7.64 12.67
N SER A 103 16.38 8.85 12.13
CA SER A 103 17.56 9.26 11.37
C SER A 103 17.94 10.72 11.63
N LYS A 104 19.14 10.92 12.18
CA LYS A 104 19.72 12.26 12.38
C LYS A 104 20.10 12.97 11.07
N ASN A 105 20.06 12.25 9.96
CA ASN A 105 20.41 12.73 8.64
C ASN A 105 19.26 13.42 7.91
N ILE A 106 18.06 13.48 8.51
CA ILE A 106 16.94 14.24 7.96
C ILE A 106 16.96 15.68 8.48
N GLU A 107 17.07 16.63 7.57
CA GLU A 107 16.90 18.06 7.84
C GLU A 107 15.74 18.59 7.00
N TYR A 108 14.92 19.49 7.53
CA TYR A 108 13.82 20.07 6.76
C TYR A 108 13.56 21.52 7.10
N GLN A 109 13.00 22.25 6.14
CA GLN A 109 12.54 23.61 6.30
C GLN A 109 11.23 23.84 5.56
N PHE A 110 10.38 24.69 6.11
CA PHE A 110 9.17 25.16 5.44
C PHE A 110 9.45 26.51 4.81
N ILE A 111 8.99 26.69 3.58
CA ILE A 111 9.27 27.87 2.75
C ILE A 111 7.94 28.34 2.18
N ASP A 112 7.67 29.64 2.31
CA ASP A 112 6.66 30.30 1.49
C ASP A 112 7.37 30.77 0.21
N PRO A 113 7.09 30.16 -0.95
CA PRO A 113 7.76 30.51 -2.20
C PRO A 113 7.36 31.90 -2.71
N PHE A 114 6.31 32.52 -2.16
CA PHE A 114 5.74 33.78 -2.64
C PHE A 114 5.81 34.91 -1.61
N ASP A 115 6.47 34.70 -0.47
CA ASP A 115 6.66 35.75 0.52
C ASP A 115 7.47 36.92 -0.07
N ASN A 116 6.96 38.14 0.10
CA ASN A 116 7.58 39.40 -0.30
C ASN A 116 8.13 39.48 -1.75
N THR A 117 7.56 38.71 -2.69
CA THR A 117 8.03 38.66 -4.09
C THR A 117 7.17 39.50 -5.04
N SER A 118 7.81 40.11 -6.04
CA SER A 118 7.12 40.82 -7.12
C SER A 118 6.37 39.85 -8.05
N ASP A 119 5.39 40.34 -8.81
CA ASP A 119 4.58 39.49 -9.69
C ASP A 119 5.39 38.83 -10.81
N GLU A 120 6.48 39.46 -11.27
CA GLU A 120 7.41 38.88 -12.24
C GLU A 120 8.19 37.71 -11.62
N SER A 121 8.72 37.89 -10.40
CA SER A 121 9.40 36.82 -9.66
C SER A 121 8.47 35.66 -9.32
N LYS A 122 7.18 35.91 -9.03
CA LYS A 122 6.19 34.84 -8.80
C LYS A 122 6.01 33.94 -10.04
N ARG A 123 5.99 34.52 -11.24
CA ARG A 123 5.88 33.75 -12.50
C ARG A 123 7.12 32.89 -12.73
N GLU A 124 8.31 33.44 -12.51
CA GLU A 124 9.55 32.67 -12.64
C GLU A 124 9.61 31.50 -11.66
N ILE A 125 9.25 31.73 -10.40
CA ILE A 125 9.18 30.69 -9.36
C ILE A 125 8.18 29.61 -9.76
N TYR A 126 6.99 30.01 -10.23
CA TYR A 126 5.98 29.08 -10.73
C TYR A 126 6.52 28.19 -11.84
N GLU A 127 7.14 28.77 -12.88
CA GLU A 127 7.71 27.99 -13.99
C GLU A 127 8.83 27.05 -13.54
N GLN A 128 9.71 27.50 -12.64
CA GLN A 128 10.77 26.67 -12.09
C GLN A 128 10.20 25.48 -11.31
N PHE A 129 9.16 25.69 -10.53
CA PHE A 129 8.56 24.66 -9.70
C PHE A 129 7.88 23.59 -10.56
N ILE A 130 7.16 24.00 -11.62
CA ILE A 130 6.58 23.09 -12.61
C ILE A 130 7.68 22.28 -13.31
N LYS A 131 8.77 22.93 -13.74
CA LYS A 131 9.92 22.25 -14.37
C LYS A 131 10.57 21.22 -13.44
N LYS A 132 10.56 21.47 -12.12
CA LYS A 132 11.03 20.54 -11.10
C LYS A 132 10.01 19.46 -10.73
N GLY A 133 8.84 19.43 -11.36
CA GLY A 133 7.81 18.41 -11.15
C GLY A 133 6.89 18.68 -9.95
N LEU A 134 6.85 19.91 -9.42
CA LEU A 134 5.90 20.30 -8.38
C LEU A 134 4.55 20.67 -9.01
N ILE A 135 3.47 20.22 -8.39
CA ILE A 135 2.10 20.41 -8.90
C ILE A 135 1.41 21.53 -8.09
N PRO A 136 0.95 22.62 -8.74
CA PRO A 136 0.24 23.70 -8.09
C PRO A 136 -1.22 23.33 -7.81
N GLN A 137 -1.80 23.99 -6.81
CA GLN A 137 -3.22 23.96 -6.50
C GLN A 137 -3.77 25.39 -6.56
N PHE A 138 -4.87 25.54 -7.30
CA PHE A 138 -5.59 26.80 -7.43
C PHE A 138 -6.74 26.80 -6.43
N ILE A 139 -6.66 27.68 -5.44
CA ILE A 139 -7.70 27.80 -4.41
C ILE A 139 -8.51 29.06 -4.68
N GLN A 140 -9.82 28.86 -4.79
CA GLN A 140 -10.81 29.91 -4.83
C GLN A 140 -11.54 29.93 -3.50
N GLU A 141 -11.35 30.99 -2.71
CA GLU A 141 -12.06 31.20 -1.46
C GLU A 141 -13.07 32.33 -1.67
N VAL A 142 -14.37 31.97 -1.62
CA VAL A 142 -15.47 32.93 -1.70
C VAL A 142 -15.83 33.34 -0.27
N GLY A 143 -15.38 34.51 0.15
CA GLY A 143 -15.89 35.15 1.36
C GLY A 143 -17.26 35.79 1.12
N ASP A 144 -17.92 36.23 2.20
CA ASP A 144 -19.20 36.95 2.12
C ASP A 144 -19.12 38.28 1.32
N VAL A 145 -17.92 38.83 1.13
CA VAL A 145 -17.67 40.10 0.41
C VAL A 145 -16.42 40.07 -0.51
N ASP A 146 -15.42 39.23 -0.24
CA ASP A 146 -14.15 39.19 -0.99
C ASP A 146 -13.94 37.87 -1.74
N TYR A 147 -13.46 37.98 -2.98
CA TYR A 147 -13.01 36.87 -3.82
C TYR A 147 -11.48 36.78 -3.74
N LYS A 148 -10.93 35.69 -3.19
CA LYS A 148 -9.47 35.48 -3.10
C LYS A 148 -9.06 34.26 -3.92
N GLU A 149 -8.34 34.50 -5.02
CA GLU A 149 -7.60 33.48 -5.74
C GLU A 149 -6.18 33.40 -5.22
N GLN A 150 -5.73 32.19 -4.88
CA GLN A 150 -4.35 31.94 -4.48
C GLN A 150 -3.83 30.63 -5.06
N ILE A 151 -2.54 30.63 -5.42
CA ILE A 151 -1.83 29.45 -5.89
C ILE A 151 -0.98 28.91 -4.74
N ILE A 152 -1.10 27.62 -4.47
CA ILE A 152 -0.36 26.94 -3.40
C ILE A 152 0.38 25.75 -4.01
N PHE A 153 1.61 25.47 -3.55
CA PHE A 153 2.35 24.27 -3.92
C PHE A 153 2.41 23.30 -2.73
N PRO A 154 1.42 22.42 -2.52
CA PRO A 154 1.43 21.42 -1.45
C PRO A 154 2.42 20.29 -1.78
N SER A 155 3.70 20.63 -1.78
CA SER A 155 4.79 19.79 -2.27
C SER A 155 6.09 20.07 -1.52
N ALA A 156 7.07 19.19 -1.66
CA ALA A 156 8.43 19.37 -1.23
C ALA A 156 9.44 18.94 -2.29
N ILE A 157 10.66 19.45 -2.18
CA ILE A 157 11.83 18.89 -2.87
C ILE A 157 12.73 18.28 -1.82
N LEU A 158 13.09 17.01 -2.02
CA LEU A 158 14.11 16.33 -1.25
C LEU A 158 15.41 16.40 -2.03
N THR A 159 16.49 16.78 -1.34
CA THR A 159 17.83 16.82 -1.91
C THR A 159 18.72 15.84 -1.16
N TYR A 160 19.35 14.93 -1.89
CA TYR A 160 20.37 14.03 -1.39
C TYR A 160 21.61 14.13 -2.29
N ARG A 161 22.70 14.65 -1.72
CA ARG A 161 23.90 15.03 -2.50
C ARG A 161 23.53 16.00 -3.62
N GLU A 162 23.73 15.62 -4.88
CA GLU A 162 23.41 16.44 -6.07
C GLU A 162 22.08 16.08 -6.71
N GLN A 163 21.36 15.08 -6.17
CA GLN A 163 20.08 14.63 -6.71
C GLN A 163 18.91 15.28 -5.98
N GLU A 164 17.95 15.76 -6.76
CA GLU A 164 16.68 16.29 -6.26
C GLU A 164 15.53 15.35 -6.66
N TYR A 165 14.55 15.19 -5.77
CA TYR A 165 13.32 14.46 -6.05
C TYR A 165 12.09 15.24 -5.53
N PRO A 166 11.10 15.53 -6.39
CA PRO A 166 9.88 16.21 -5.98
C PRO A 166 8.90 15.25 -5.30
N VAL A 167 8.24 15.73 -4.24
CA VAL A 167 7.15 15.02 -3.57
C VAL A 167 5.93 15.93 -3.56
N ASN A 168 4.88 15.53 -4.26
CA ASN A 168 3.59 16.22 -4.24
C ASN A 168 2.68 15.53 -3.21
N PHE A 169 2.18 16.28 -2.24
CA PHE A 169 1.33 15.71 -1.18
C PHE A 169 -0.12 15.64 -1.61
N PHE A 170 -0.57 16.65 -2.35
CA PHE A 170 -1.97 16.82 -2.71
C PHE A 170 -2.11 16.70 -4.24
N VAL A 171 -2.83 15.68 -4.67
CA VAL A 171 -3.19 15.48 -6.09
C VAL A 171 -4.70 15.58 -6.19
N ASP A 172 -5.16 16.53 -6.99
CA ASP A 172 -6.57 16.76 -7.23
C ASP A 172 -7.17 15.53 -7.94
N ASN A 173 -8.09 14.85 -7.25
CA ASN A 173 -8.87 13.79 -7.86
C ASN A 173 -10.10 14.45 -8.47
N LEU A 174 -10.12 14.56 -9.80
CA LEU A 174 -11.16 15.18 -10.66
C LEU A 174 -12.64 14.85 -10.32
N ASN A 175 -12.90 13.91 -9.41
CA ASN A 175 -14.21 13.42 -9.00
C ASN A 175 -14.67 13.91 -7.60
N SER A 176 -13.84 14.66 -6.87
CA SER A 176 -14.17 15.23 -5.55
C SER A 176 -13.87 16.72 -5.61
N GLY A 177 -14.86 17.58 -5.39
CA GLY A 177 -14.63 19.02 -5.48
C GLY A 177 -13.48 19.45 -4.56
N VAL A 178 -12.51 20.18 -5.12
CA VAL A 178 -11.27 20.61 -4.45
C VAL A 178 -11.53 21.07 -3.02
N GLY A 179 -10.88 20.41 -2.04
CA GLY A 179 -10.82 20.89 -0.66
C GLY A 179 -11.77 20.19 0.32
N THR A 180 -12.30 19.01 -0.01
CA THR A 180 -13.07 18.22 0.98
C THR A 180 -12.17 17.73 2.12
N GLN A 181 -12.72 17.60 3.34
CA GLN A 181 -11.98 17.01 4.46
C GLN A 181 -11.50 15.57 4.18
N GLN A 182 -12.18 14.85 3.28
CA GLN A 182 -11.83 13.49 2.89
C GLN A 182 -10.52 13.44 2.08
N GLU A 183 -10.33 14.35 1.11
CA GLU A 183 -9.07 14.46 0.34
C GLU A 183 -7.87 14.73 1.25
N PHE A 184 -8.02 15.63 2.23
CA PHE A 184 -6.95 15.90 3.18
C PHE A 184 -6.63 14.69 4.05
N ASN A 185 -7.64 13.95 4.50
CA ASN A 185 -7.41 12.72 5.29
C ASN A 185 -6.71 11.63 4.47
N GLN A 186 -7.07 11.48 3.19
CA GLN A 186 -6.39 10.57 2.28
C GLN A 186 -4.93 10.99 2.08
N THR A 187 -4.71 12.26 1.73
CA THR A 187 -3.38 12.86 1.58
C THR A 187 -2.50 12.58 2.80
N VAL A 188 -3.01 12.87 4.01
CA VAL A 188 -2.27 12.64 5.26
C VAL A 188 -1.91 11.17 5.44
N SER A 189 -2.79 10.25 5.04
CA SER A 189 -2.55 8.80 5.13
C SER A 189 -1.49 8.31 4.13
N GLU A 190 -1.17 9.09 3.11
CA GLU A 190 -0.19 8.76 2.06
C GLU A 190 1.18 9.43 2.26
N LEU A 191 1.27 10.43 3.15
CA LEU A 191 2.49 11.19 3.40
C LEU A 191 3.70 10.31 3.71
N GLU A 192 3.54 9.32 4.61
CA GLU A 192 4.61 8.40 4.97
C GLU A 192 5.17 7.72 3.72
N ARG A 193 4.29 7.14 2.91
CA ARG A 193 4.65 6.43 1.68
C ARG A 193 5.34 7.37 0.71
N ASN A 194 4.79 8.56 0.47
CA ASN A 194 5.30 9.50 -0.52
C ASN A 194 6.72 9.99 -0.15
N PHE A 195 6.98 10.31 1.11
CA PHE A 195 8.31 10.73 1.54
C PHE A 195 9.31 9.58 1.60
N ILE A 196 8.94 8.43 2.16
CA ILE A 196 9.83 7.25 2.23
C ILE A 196 10.20 6.79 0.83
N ASN A 197 9.27 6.87 -0.12
CA ASN A 197 9.53 6.54 -1.52
C ASN A 197 10.61 7.46 -2.12
N ALA A 198 10.47 8.78 -1.95
CA ALA A 198 11.47 9.74 -2.42
C ALA A 198 12.84 9.54 -1.77
N ILE A 199 12.86 9.31 -0.46
CA ILE A 199 14.09 8.97 0.30
C ILE A 199 14.73 7.69 -0.24
N TRP A 200 13.93 6.66 -0.52
CA TRP A 200 14.41 5.41 -1.07
C TRP A 200 15.02 5.60 -2.46
N ILE A 201 14.35 6.32 -3.37
CA ILE A 201 14.87 6.60 -4.72
C ILE A 201 16.21 7.34 -4.62
N LEU A 202 16.28 8.38 -3.80
CA LEU A 202 17.47 9.21 -3.66
C LEU A 202 18.65 8.48 -2.99
N SER A 203 18.36 7.62 -2.02
CA SER A 203 19.40 6.92 -1.24
C SER A 203 20.04 5.73 -1.96
N LYS A 204 19.45 5.24 -3.06
CA LYS A 204 19.95 4.09 -3.81
C LYS A 204 20.95 4.52 -4.89
N ASN A 205 22.23 4.18 -4.68
CA ASN A 205 23.30 4.47 -5.66
C ASN A 205 23.21 3.63 -6.94
N VAL A 206 22.60 2.43 -6.89
CA VAL A 206 22.45 1.52 -8.04
C VAL A 206 21.05 0.92 -8.01
N LYS A 207 20.32 1.05 -9.13
CA LYS A 207 19.01 0.42 -9.29
C LYS A 207 19.19 -1.09 -9.30
N GLN A 208 18.49 -1.78 -8.42
CA GLN A 208 18.46 -3.25 -8.43
C GLN A 208 17.72 -3.72 -9.69
N LYS A 209 18.12 -4.86 -10.24
CA LYS A 209 17.48 -5.43 -11.43
C LYS A 209 16.27 -6.29 -11.05
N ILE A 210 15.19 -6.20 -11.81
CA ILE A 210 14.04 -7.10 -11.76
C ILE A 210 13.83 -7.67 -13.17
N ALA A 211 13.66 -8.99 -13.27
CA ALA A 211 13.38 -9.65 -14.53
C ALA A 211 11.89 -9.99 -14.66
N PHE A 212 11.27 -9.64 -15.78
CA PHE A 212 10.03 -10.26 -16.24
C PHE A 212 10.41 -11.47 -17.08
N ILE A 213 10.01 -12.66 -16.62
CA ILE A 213 10.34 -13.91 -17.28
C ILE A 213 9.51 -14.07 -18.54
N GLU A 214 10.15 -14.55 -19.60
CA GLU A 214 9.57 -14.92 -20.86
C GLU A 214 9.99 -16.33 -21.27
N GLY A 215 9.17 -16.97 -22.10
CA GLY A 215 9.47 -18.27 -22.72
C GLY A 215 8.29 -19.24 -22.71
N HIS A 216 7.25 -18.92 -21.95
CA HIS A 216 6.09 -19.77 -21.66
C HIS A 216 4.76 -19.05 -21.92
N GLY A 217 4.76 -18.09 -22.85
CA GLY A 217 3.58 -17.28 -23.21
C GLY A 217 3.13 -16.32 -22.11
N GLU A 218 4.06 -15.84 -21.29
CA GLU A 218 3.84 -14.73 -20.37
C GLU A 218 3.41 -13.45 -21.09
N LEU A 219 2.80 -12.52 -20.35
CA LEU A 219 2.31 -11.24 -20.86
C LEU A 219 3.39 -10.43 -21.61
N ASP A 220 3.00 -9.85 -22.75
CA ASP A 220 3.90 -9.08 -23.61
C ASP A 220 4.17 -7.65 -23.10
N GLU A 221 5.06 -6.91 -23.78
CA GLU A 221 5.48 -5.57 -23.36
C GLU A 221 4.32 -4.58 -23.27
N TYR A 222 3.33 -4.73 -24.14
CA TYR A 222 2.14 -3.87 -24.16
C TYR A 222 1.24 -4.18 -22.98
N GLU A 223 1.01 -5.47 -22.70
CA GLU A 223 0.19 -5.93 -21.58
C GLU A 223 0.78 -5.57 -20.21
N THR A 224 2.13 -5.52 -20.09
CA THR A 224 2.81 -5.15 -18.83
C THR A 224 3.33 -3.71 -18.81
N HIS A 225 3.01 -2.88 -19.81
CA HIS A 225 3.66 -1.57 -20.00
C HIS A 225 3.58 -0.67 -18.77
N ASP A 226 2.37 -0.50 -18.21
CA ASP A 226 2.11 0.41 -17.10
C ASP A 226 2.90 0.02 -15.84
N ILE A 227 2.89 -1.28 -15.50
CA ILE A 227 3.61 -1.77 -14.32
C ILE A 227 5.13 -1.72 -14.52
N MET A 228 5.63 -2.04 -15.71
CA MET A 228 7.06 -1.92 -16.02
C MET A 228 7.52 -0.46 -15.95
N MET A 229 6.74 0.47 -16.50
CA MET A 229 7.03 1.90 -16.45
C MET A 229 7.10 2.39 -15.00
N GLU A 230 6.13 2.04 -14.16
CA GLU A 230 6.13 2.45 -12.77
C GLU A 230 7.31 1.84 -12.00
N LEU A 231 7.60 0.55 -12.20
CA LEU A 231 8.74 -0.12 -11.56
C LEU A 231 10.10 0.42 -12.04
N SER A 232 10.20 0.88 -13.29
CA SER A 232 11.44 1.43 -13.87
C SER A 232 11.94 2.70 -13.16
N ARG A 233 11.04 3.40 -12.46
CA ARG A 233 11.41 4.54 -11.60
C ARG A 233 12.38 4.10 -10.49
N TYR A 234 12.18 2.89 -9.99
CA TYR A 234 12.85 2.34 -8.81
C TYR A 234 13.95 1.33 -9.15
N TYR A 235 13.73 0.54 -10.19
CA TYR A 235 14.52 -0.63 -10.55
C TYR A 235 14.96 -0.55 -12.01
N GLN A 236 15.99 -1.31 -12.35
CA GLN A 236 16.22 -1.64 -13.75
C GLN A 236 15.32 -2.82 -14.08
N ILE A 237 14.47 -2.68 -15.10
CA ILE A 237 13.53 -3.72 -15.51
C ILE A 237 14.01 -4.32 -16.81
N ASP A 238 14.27 -5.63 -16.79
CA ASP A 238 14.65 -6.39 -17.97
C ASP A 238 13.56 -7.43 -18.28
N ARG A 239 13.39 -7.75 -19.57
CA ARG A 239 12.65 -8.94 -20.02
C ARG A 239 13.67 -10.03 -20.31
N LEU A 240 13.46 -11.22 -19.75
CA LEU A 240 14.47 -12.27 -19.71
C LEU A 240 13.90 -13.62 -20.11
N ARG A 241 14.55 -14.27 -21.08
CA ARG A 241 14.39 -15.70 -21.35
C ARG A 241 15.56 -16.45 -20.72
N MET A 242 15.28 -17.41 -19.84
CA MET A 242 16.31 -18.17 -19.14
C MET A 242 17.18 -19.01 -20.10
N ASN A 243 16.62 -19.44 -21.24
CA ASN A 243 17.32 -20.20 -22.27
C ASN A 243 18.17 -21.36 -21.73
N ASN A 244 17.72 -21.98 -20.62
CA ASN A 244 18.40 -23.08 -19.94
C ASN A 244 19.81 -22.77 -19.38
N VAL A 245 20.11 -21.49 -19.13
CA VAL A 245 21.36 -21.02 -18.51
C VAL A 245 21.19 -20.99 -16.98
N LEU A 246 22.08 -21.66 -16.24
CA LEU A 246 21.90 -21.92 -14.80
C LEU A 246 21.95 -20.66 -13.94
N ASP A 247 22.83 -19.74 -14.27
CA ASP A 247 23.09 -18.46 -13.58
C ASP A 247 22.29 -17.29 -14.18
N ALA A 248 21.29 -17.58 -15.03
CA ALA A 248 20.51 -16.56 -15.72
C ALA A 248 19.82 -15.55 -14.77
N LEU A 249 19.56 -15.95 -13.52
CA LEU A 249 18.80 -15.17 -12.54
C LEU A 249 19.67 -14.50 -11.48
N ASP A 250 20.98 -14.78 -11.42
CA ASP A 250 21.87 -14.37 -10.32
C ASP A 250 21.99 -12.85 -10.16
N ASP A 251 21.93 -12.14 -11.29
CA ASP A 251 22.00 -10.68 -11.37
C ASP A 251 20.69 -9.97 -10.91
N TYR A 252 19.61 -10.72 -10.71
CA TYR A 252 18.27 -10.18 -10.50
C TYR A 252 17.82 -10.27 -9.03
N ARG A 253 17.36 -9.15 -8.48
CA ARG A 253 16.90 -9.09 -7.09
C ARG A 253 15.54 -9.75 -6.89
N ALA A 254 14.72 -9.73 -7.92
CA ALA A 254 13.43 -10.39 -8.00
C ALA A 254 13.11 -10.77 -9.46
N ILE A 255 12.27 -11.78 -9.64
CA ILE A 255 11.68 -12.13 -10.93
C ILE A 255 10.15 -12.09 -10.86
N VAL A 256 9.51 -11.81 -11.99
CA VAL A 256 8.06 -11.79 -12.16
C VAL A 256 7.69 -12.79 -13.24
N ILE A 257 6.82 -13.74 -12.91
CA ILE A 257 6.27 -14.72 -13.85
C ILE A 257 4.79 -14.38 -14.03
N ALA A 258 4.48 -13.71 -15.14
CA ALA A 258 3.21 -13.06 -15.38
C ALA A 258 2.35 -13.84 -16.39
N LYS A 259 1.34 -14.55 -15.89
CA LYS A 259 0.36 -15.32 -16.65
C LYS A 259 1.01 -16.22 -17.72
N PRO A 260 1.86 -17.18 -17.32
CA PRO A 260 2.35 -18.17 -18.28
C PRO A 260 1.17 -19.00 -18.81
N ASP A 261 1.19 -19.31 -20.10
CA ASP A 261 0.17 -20.11 -20.78
C ASP A 261 0.69 -21.51 -21.21
N SER A 262 2.00 -21.72 -21.13
CA SER A 262 2.70 -22.91 -21.60
C SER A 262 3.48 -23.61 -20.48
N ALA A 263 3.79 -24.89 -20.69
CA ALA A 263 4.47 -25.70 -19.68
C ALA A 263 5.95 -25.32 -19.51
N PHE A 264 6.38 -25.18 -18.24
CA PHE A 264 7.78 -25.00 -17.88
C PHE A 264 8.57 -26.29 -18.04
N TYR A 265 9.80 -26.21 -18.57
CA TYR A 265 10.70 -27.35 -18.62
C TYR A 265 11.34 -27.60 -17.24
N GLU A 266 11.66 -28.87 -16.94
CA GLU A 266 12.26 -29.25 -15.65
C GLU A 266 13.57 -28.52 -15.32
N ARG A 267 14.35 -28.17 -16.35
CA ARG A 267 15.58 -27.38 -16.17
C ARG A 267 15.29 -25.95 -15.74
N GLU A 268 14.23 -25.33 -16.25
CA GLU A 268 13.83 -23.97 -15.87
C GLU A 268 13.21 -23.94 -14.48
N LYS A 269 12.39 -24.96 -14.15
CA LYS A 269 11.92 -25.18 -12.78
C LYS A 269 13.10 -25.28 -11.81
N PHE A 270 14.15 -26.01 -12.18
CA PHE A 270 15.37 -26.12 -11.39
C PHE A 270 16.11 -24.77 -11.25
N ILE A 271 16.21 -23.96 -12.31
CA ILE A 271 16.83 -22.63 -12.24
C ILE A 271 16.06 -21.72 -11.26
N ILE A 272 14.72 -21.71 -11.34
CA ILE A 272 13.87 -20.93 -10.43
C ILE A 272 13.99 -21.44 -8.99
N ASP A 273 14.05 -22.75 -8.80
CA ASP A 273 14.27 -23.37 -7.50
C ASP A 273 15.60 -22.91 -6.89
N GLN A 274 16.72 -23.07 -7.61
CA GLN A 274 18.03 -22.63 -7.13
C GLN A 274 18.06 -21.13 -6.84
N TYR A 275 17.40 -20.32 -7.67
CA TYR A 275 17.27 -18.89 -7.44
C TYR A 275 16.55 -18.59 -6.10
N ILE A 276 15.43 -19.25 -5.81
CA ILE A 276 14.70 -19.11 -4.54
C ILE A 276 15.57 -19.58 -3.37
N MET A 277 16.25 -20.72 -3.50
CA MET A 277 17.11 -21.28 -2.46
C MET A 277 18.28 -20.34 -2.09
N HIS A 278 18.78 -19.56 -3.05
CA HIS A 278 19.80 -18.53 -2.82
C HIS A 278 19.23 -17.19 -2.30
N GLY A 279 17.96 -17.14 -1.90
CA GLY A 279 17.31 -15.93 -1.36
C GLY A 279 16.73 -15.00 -2.43
N GLY A 280 16.57 -15.51 -3.65
CA GLY A 280 15.82 -14.88 -4.73
C GLY A 280 14.35 -14.65 -4.34
N ARG A 281 13.70 -13.72 -5.04
CA ARG A 281 12.30 -13.35 -4.78
C ARG A 281 11.49 -13.55 -6.05
N VAL A 282 10.37 -14.25 -5.95
CA VAL A 282 9.53 -14.55 -7.10
C VAL A 282 8.11 -14.04 -6.87
N LEU A 283 7.59 -13.27 -7.83
CA LEU A 283 6.18 -12.93 -7.91
C LEU A 283 5.51 -13.82 -8.96
N TRP A 284 4.65 -14.71 -8.49
CA TRP A 284 3.85 -15.59 -9.33
C TRP A 284 2.47 -14.96 -9.58
N LEU A 285 2.12 -14.75 -10.84
CA LEU A 285 0.78 -14.33 -11.27
C LEU A 285 0.24 -15.40 -12.22
N ILE A 286 -0.38 -16.44 -11.66
CA ILE A 286 -0.72 -17.65 -12.41
C ILE A 286 -2.23 -17.72 -12.64
N GLU A 287 -2.62 -17.96 -13.89
CA GLU A 287 -3.98 -18.35 -14.24
C GLU A 287 -4.07 -19.88 -14.36
N TRP A 288 -4.68 -20.52 -13.36
CA TRP A 288 -4.81 -21.98 -13.34
C TRP A 288 -5.93 -22.49 -14.24
N MET A 289 -6.92 -21.65 -14.49
CA MET A 289 -8.07 -21.92 -15.35
C MET A 289 -8.01 -21.02 -16.58
N ALA A 290 -8.10 -21.61 -17.77
CA ALA A 290 -8.21 -20.89 -19.04
C ALA A 290 -9.55 -20.15 -19.09
N ALA A 291 -9.55 -18.85 -18.80
CA ALA A 291 -10.76 -18.03 -18.84
C ALA A 291 -10.42 -16.60 -19.27
N SER A 292 -11.10 -16.13 -20.31
CA SER A 292 -10.94 -14.76 -20.81
C SER A 292 -12.28 -14.18 -21.23
N MET A 293 -12.44 -12.88 -21.00
CA MET A 293 -13.62 -12.15 -21.45
C MET A 293 -13.72 -12.11 -22.98
N ASP A 294 -12.60 -12.18 -23.70
CA ASP A 294 -12.58 -12.20 -25.16
C ASP A 294 -13.25 -13.45 -25.73
N SER A 295 -13.24 -14.55 -24.98
CA SER A 295 -13.99 -15.75 -25.38
C SER A 295 -15.50 -15.52 -25.34
N LEU A 296 -15.98 -14.61 -24.48
CA LEU A 296 -17.39 -14.24 -24.35
C LEU A 296 -17.84 -13.17 -25.35
N THR A 297 -16.91 -12.41 -25.94
CA THR A 297 -17.25 -11.43 -26.98
C THR A 297 -17.53 -12.11 -28.32
N GLN A 298 -16.84 -13.22 -28.61
CA GLN A 298 -17.02 -13.99 -29.83
C GLN A 298 -18.17 -15.02 -29.74
N LYS A 299 -18.39 -15.60 -28.55
CA LYS A 299 -19.41 -16.62 -28.29
C LYS A 299 -20.12 -16.33 -26.98
N SER A 300 -21.41 -16.64 -26.88
CA SER A 300 -22.17 -16.42 -25.63
C SER A 300 -21.76 -17.33 -24.46
N SER A 301 -20.93 -18.36 -24.71
CA SER A 301 -20.31 -19.20 -23.69
C SER A 301 -18.98 -19.81 -24.15
N PHE A 302 -18.16 -20.22 -23.18
CA PHE A 302 -16.96 -21.03 -23.39
C PHE A 302 -16.79 -22.05 -22.26
N MET A 303 -16.01 -23.11 -22.53
CA MET A 303 -15.59 -24.08 -21.51
C MET A 303 -14.22 -23.68 -20.97
N SER A 304 -14.15 -23.36 -19.69
CA SER A 304 -12.91 -23.13 -18.98
C SER A 304 -12.29 -24.45 -18.53
N LEU A 305 -11.02 -24.65 -18.90
CA LEU A 305 -10.24 -25.86 -18.66
C LEU A 305 -9.00 -25.53 -17.83
N ILE A 306 -8.34 -26.56 -17.31
CA ILE A 306 -7.10 -26.40 -16.53
C ILE A 306 -5.95 -26.04 -17.49
N ASN A 307 -5.16 -25.03 -17.13
CA ASN A 307 -3.90 -24.71 -17.78
C ASN A 307 -2.80 -25.66 -17.28
N HIS A 308 -2.21 -26.44 -18.18
CA HIS A 308 -1.16 -27.39 -17.84
C HIS A 308 0.24 -26.76 -17.96
N ILE A 309 0.56 -25.85 -17.03
CA ILE A 309 1.83 -25.09 -17.02
C ILE A 309 3.00 -25.80 -16.31
N ASN A 310 2.79 -27.01 -15.77
CA ASN A 310 3.82 -27.81 -15.07
C ASN A 310 4.48 -27.10 -13.86
N LEU A 311 3.68 -26.39 -13.05
CA LEU A 311 4.14 -25.71 -11.82
C LEU A 311 3.46 -26.24 -10.55
N ASP A 312 2.52 -27.19 -10.65
CA ASP A 312 1.73 -27.70 -9.53
C ASP A 312 2.61 -28.33 -8.45
N ASP A 313 3.55 -29.18 -8.85
CA ASP A 313 4.48 -29.86 -7.96
C ASP A 313 5.43 -28.88 -7.27
N GLN A 314 5.99 -27.92 -8.02
CA GLN A 314 6.93 -26.93 -7.51
C GLN A 314 6.26 -26.00 -6.48
N LEU A 315 5.09 -25.46 -6.81
CA LEU A 315 4.33 -24.60 -5.89
C LEU A 315 3.87 -25.38 -4.65
N PHE A 316 3.47 -26.65 -4.82
CA PHE A 316 3.09 -27.51 -3.72
C PHE A 316 4.24 -27.71 -2.73
N ASN A 317 5.46 -27.94 -3.24
CA ASN A 317 6.66 -28.06 -2.41
C ASN A 317 6.98 -26.77 -1.65
N TYR A 318 6.74 -25.60 -2.25
CA TYR A 318 6.86 -24.31 -1.57
C TYR A 318 5.76 -24.04 -0.54
N GLY A 319 4.68 -24.83 -0.56
CA GLY A 319 3.65 -24.83 0.47
C GLY A 319 2.34 -24.17 0.08
N VAL A 320 2.05 -24.05 -1.23
CA VAL A 320 0.75 -23.59 -1.74
C VAL A 320 0.23 -24.49 -2.86
N ARG A 321 -1.09 -24.60 -2.96
CA ARG A 321 -1.77 -25.29 -4.07
C ARG A 321 -2.81 -24.35 -4.66
N ILE A 322 -2.72 -24.10 -5.97
CA ILE A 322 -3.78 -23.41 -6.70
C ILE A 322 -4.80 -24.48 -7.13
N ASN A 323 -6.06 -24.29 -6.76
CA ASN A 323 -7.10 -25.26 -7.06
C ASN A 323 -7.59 -25.08 -8.52
N PRO A 324 -7.98 -26.17 -9.20
CA PRO A 324 -8.57 -26.11 -10.53
C PRO A 324 -10.05 -25.70 -10.47
N ASP A 325 -10.29 -24.50 -9.95
CA ASP A 325 -11.62 -23.92 -9.81
C ASP A 325 -11.69 -22.47 -10.31
N LEU A 326 -12.91 -22.03 -10.58
CA LEU A 326 -13.25 -20.62 -10.74
C LEU A 326 -14.11 -20.19 -9.54
N ILE A 327 -13.75 -19.06 -8.95
CA ILE A 327 -14.53 -18.48 -7.85
C ILE A 327 -15.64 -17.59 -8.39
N GLN A 328 -16.83 -17.79 -7.83
CA GLN A 328 -17.95 -16.87 -7.92
C GLN A 328 -18.13 -16.16 -6.58
N ASP A 329 -18.28 -14.84 -6.59
CA ASP A 329 -18.57 -14.04 -5.39
C ASP A 329 -19.74 -13.10 -5.65
N VAL A 330 -20.67 -13.02 -4.70
CA VAL A 330 -21.79 -12.07 -4.77
C VAL A 330 -21.29 -10.63 -4.79
N ARG A 331 -20.15 -10.38 -4.13
CA ARG A 331 -19.41 -9.12 -4.21
C ARG A 331 -18.55 -9.12 -5.47
N CYS A 332 -19.13 -8.67 -6.56
CA CYS A 332 -18.50 -8.66 -7.87
C CYS A 332 -18.64 -7.32 -8.60
N LEU A 333 -17.94 -7.20 -9.72
CA LEU A 333 -18.12 -6.10 -10.65
C LEU A 333 -19.34 -6.30 -11.53
N ASN A 334 -19.87 -5.19 -12.02
CA ASN A 334 -20.86 -5.20 -13.09
C ASN A 334 -20.17 -5.13 -14.45
N ILE A 335 -20.64 -5.92 -15.41
CA ILE A 335 -20.25 -5.83 -16.83
C ILE A 335 -21.38 -5.19 -17.64
N PRO A 336 -21.09 -4.44 -18.71
CA PRO A 336 -22.11 -3.94 -19.61
C PRO A 336 -22.63 -5.08 -20.50
N MET A 337 -23.93 -5.37 -20.45
CA MET A 337 -24.58 -6.32 -21.35
C MET A 337 -25.61 -5.63 -22.25
N VAL A 338 -25.65 -6.02 -23.52
CA VAL A 338 -26.64 -5.53 -24.48
C VAL A 338 -28.01 -6.14 -24.14
N VAL A 339 -28.98 -5.30 -23.81
CA VAL A 339 -30.35 -5.72 -23.46
C VAL A 339 -31.37 -5.42 -24.56
N ASN A 340 -31.10 -4.44 -25.40
CA ASN A 340 -31.95 -4.09 -26.54
C ASN A 340 -31.11 -3.37 -27.61
N SER A 341 -31.65 -3.17 -28.81
CA SER A 341 -31.07 -2.31 -29.83
C SER A 341 -32.14 -1.37 -30.37
N ILE A 342 -32.02 -0.07 -30.08
CA ILE A 342 -32.98 0.95 -30.53
C ILE A 342 -32.33 1.72 -31.66
N GLY A 343 -32.94 1.72 -32.85
CA GLY A 343 -32.39 2.42 -34.02
C GLY A 343 -31.02 1.92 -34.47
N GLY A 344 -30.71 0.63 -34.24
CA GLY A 344 -29.41 0.03 -34.56
C GLY A 344 -28.29 0.32 -33.55
N GLN A 345 -28.57 1.08 -32.48
CA GLN A 345 -27.62 1.32 -31.39
C GLN A 345 -27.88 0.36 -30.21
N PRO A 346 -26.87 -0.42 -29.78
CA PRO A 346 -27.01 -1.32 -28.65
C PRO A 346 -27.23 -0.52 -27.35
N GLN A 347 -28.25 -0.92 -26.59
CA GLN A 347 -28.53 -0.40 -25.25
C GLN A 347 -27.88 -1.31 -24.23
N PHE A 348 -26.96 -0.77 -23.43
CA PHE A 348 -26.23 -1.51 -22.41
C PHE A 348 -26.89 -1.34 -21.03
N ARG A 349 -26.95 -2.44 -20.29
CA ARG A 349 -27.32 -2.44 -18.87
C ARG A 349 -26.18 -3.04 -18.05
N PRO A 350 -25.75 -2.42 -16.94
CA PRO A 350 -24.78 -3.02 -16.04
C PRO A 350 -25.44 -4.20 -15.32
N VAL A 351 -24.76 -5.33 -15.31
CA VAL A 351 -25.24 -6.55 -14.64
C VAL A 351 -24.12 -7.18 -13.81
N PRO A 352 -24.42 -7.74 -12.63
CA PRO A 352 -23.41 -8.35 -11.77
C PRO A 352 -22.81 -9.58 -12.44
N TRP A 353 -21.48 -9.62 -12.52
CA TRP A 353 -20.73 -10.73 -13.10
C TRP A 353 -19.92 -11.43 -12.02
N LEU A 354 -20.49 -12.51 -11.49
CA LEU A 354 -20.01 -13.21 -10.29
C LEU A 354 -18.55 -13.71 -10.40
N PHE A 355 -18.05 -13.93 -11.62
CA PHE A 355 -16.67 -14.34 -11.89
C PHE A 355 -15.64 -13.22 -11.77
N PHE A 356 -16.06 -11.97 -11.54
CA PHE A 356 -15.17 -10.83 -11.26
C PHE A 356 -15.32 -10.36 -9.80
N PRO A 357 -14.85 -11.13 -8.80
CA PRO A 357 -14.87 -10.70 -7.41
C PRO A 357 -14.18 -9.35 -7.20
N VAL A 358 -14.79 -8.51 -6.36
CA VAL A 358 -14.16 -7.28 -5.87
C VAL A 358 -13.62 -7.53 -4.48
N ILE A 359 -12.31 -7.44 -4.35
CA ILE A 359 -11.60 -7.80 -3.14
C ILE A 359 -11.37 -6.55 -2.30
N TYR A 360 -11.68 -6.69 -1.02
CA TYR A 360 -11.44 -5.66 -0.03
C TYR A 360 -10.23 -6.15 0.76
N PRO A 361 -9.05 -5.50 0.60
CA PRO A 361 -7.85 -5.87 1.34
C PRO A 361 -8.16 -5.96 2.83
N ASP A 362 -7.80 -7.10 3.43
CA ASP A 362 -8.29 -7.46 4.75
C ASP A 362 -7.58 -6.61 5.83
N SER A 363 -8.34 -5.76 6.53
CA SER A 363 -7.85 -5.00 7.67
C SER A 363 -7.40 -5.89 8.84
N LEU A 364 -7.86 -7.16 8.89
CA LEU A 364 -7.47 -8.12 9.92
C LEU A 364 -6.04 -8.63 9.75
N SER A 365 -5.50 -8.63 8.52
CA SER A 365 -4.12 -9.07 8.27
C SER A 365 -3.08 -8.04 8.72
N ASN A 366 -3.48 -6.75 8.80
CA ASN A 366 -2.63 -5.57 9.03
C ASN A 366 -1.24 -5.68 8.37
N HIS A 367 -1.18 -6.30 7.19
CA HIS A 367 0.07 -6.53 6.49
C HIS A 367 0.48 -5.26 5.75
N PRO A 368 1.75 -4.81 5.80
CA PRO A 368 2.17 -3.57 5.15
C PRO A 368 1.86 -3.51 3.65
N LEU A 369 1.86 -4.66 2.96
CA LEU A 369 1.53 -4.76 1.53
C LEU A 369 0.05 -4.52 1.21
N THR A 370 -0.86 -4.77 2.16
CA THR A 370 -2.31 -4.66 1.94
C THR A 370 -2.93 -3.46 2.68
N ARG A 371 -2.14 -2.76 3.50
CA ARG A 371 -2.56 -1.58 4.26
C ARG A 371 -2.84 -0.41 3.32
N ASN A 372 -3.97 0.27 3.53
CA ASN A 372 -4.43 1.43 2.75
C ASN A 372 -4.62 1.17 1.25
N LEU A 373 -4.72 -0.10 0.83
CA LEU A 373 -5.11 -0.42 -0.54
C LEU A 373 -6.62 -0.18 -0.72
N SER A 374 -6.97 0.41 -1.87
CA SER A 374 -8.35 0.49 -2.32
C SER A 374 -8.89 -0.91 -2.71
N ARG A 375 -10.17 -0.98 -3.08
CA ARG A 375 -10.78 -2.20 -3.60
C ARG A 375 -10.02 -2.69 -4.83
N ILE A 376 -9.74 -3.98 -4.89
CA ILE A 376 -9.01 -4.61 -5.99
C ILE A 376 -10.02 -5.34 -6.89
N ARG A 377 -9.97 -5.04 -8.19
CA ARG A 377 -10.68 -5.78 -9.23
C ARG A 377 -9.92 -7.09 -9.51
N THR A 378 -10.65 -8.18 -9.63
CA THR A 378 -10.11 -9.47 -10.07
C THR A 378 -10.96 -10.05 -11.18
N GLU A 379 -10.37 -10.94 -11.98
CA GLU A 379 -11.04 -11.59 -13.11
C GLU A 379 -10.71 -13.09 -13.09
N PHE A 380 -11.76 -13.92 -13.14
CA PHE A 380 -11.64 -15.38 -13.27
C PHE A 380 -10.62 -16.04 -12.32
N VAL A 381 -10.66 -15.64 -11.04
CA VAL A 381 -9.69 -16.11 -10.04
C VAL A 381 -9.97 -17.53 -9.54
N SER A 382 -8.91 -18.28 -9.30
CA SER A 382 -8.91 -19.58 -8.64
C SER A 382 -8.59 -19.46 -7.14
N SER A 383 -9.03 -20.43 -6.35
CA SER A 383 -8.73 -20.48 -4.91
C SER A 383 -7.34 -21.05 -4.64
N ILE A 384 -6.70 -20.58 -3.57
CA ILE A 384 -5.38 -21.04 -3.13
C ILE A 384 -5.50 -21.66 -1.74
N ASP A 385 -5.00 -22.90 -1.61
CA ASP A 385 -4.82 -23.57 -0.33
C ASP A 385 -3.35 -23.48 0.11
N THR A 386 -3.12 -23.26 1.40
CA THR A 386 -1.80 -23.43 2.02
C THR A 386 -1.59 -24.90 2.38
N VAL A 387 -0.49 -25.51 1.91
CA VAL A 387 -0.18 -26.94 2.08
C VAL A 387 1.22 -27.14 2.63
N GLY A 388 1.55 -28.34 3.11
CA GLY A 388 2.88 -28.65 3.66
C GLY A 388 3.06 -28.22 5.11
N GLU A 389 3.91 -28.95 5.85
CA GLU A 389 4.08 -28.79 7.30
C GLU A 389 5.44 -28.18 7.70
N ASN A 390 6.25 -27.72 6.74
CA ASN A 390 7.56 -27.13 7.04
C ASN A 390 7.38 -25.89 7.95
N PRO A 391 7.83 -25.94 9.23
CA PRO A 391 7.63 -24.84 10.17
C PRO A 391 8.52 -23.62 9.84
N LYS A 392 9.51 -23.77 8.96
CA LYS A 392 10.38 -22.68 8.51
C LYS A 392 9.74 -21.79 7.45
N ILE A 393 8.66 -22.24 6.81
CA ILE A 393 7.93 -21.48 5.80
C ILE A 393 6.69 -20.86 6.44
N LYS A 394 6.76 -19.54 6.65
CA LYS A 394 5.63 -18.74 7.09
C LYS A 394 4.72 -18.44 5.89
N LYS A 395 3.42 -18.67 6.07
CA LYS A 395 2.39 -18.49 5.03
C LYS A 395 1.40 -17.44 5.49
N THR A 396 1.31 -16.34 4.76
CA THR A 396 0.46 -15.21 5.10
C THR A 396 -0.56 -15.00 3.99
N ILE A 397 -1.85 -15.11 4.29
CA ILE A 397 -2.92 -14.81 3.32
C ILE A 397 -3.03 -13.30 3.18
N LEU A 398 -2.77 -12.79 1.97
CA LEU A 398 -2.83 -11.35 1.66
C LEU A 398 -4.23 -10.93 1.23
N LEU A 399 -4.85 -11.69 0.32
CA LEU A 399 -6.16 -11.37 -0.26
C LEU A 399 -7.09 -12.57 -0.16
N ARG A 400 -8.36 -12.29 0.12
CA ARG A 400 -9.43 -13.28 0.26
C ARG A 400 -10.75 -12.74 -0.28
N THR A 401 -11.60 -13.64 -0.76
CA THR A 401 -12.97 -13.32 -1.20
C THR A 401 -13.87 -12.94 -0.03
N SER A 402 -15.12 -12.59 -0.33
CA SER A 402 -16.12 -12.28 0.68
C SER A 402 -16.59 -13.53 1.44
N LYS A 403 -17.46 -13.33 2.44
CA LYS A 403 -18.11 -14.45 3.14
C LYS A 403 -19.10 -15.22 2.25
N TYR A 404 -19.46 -14.66 1.10
CA TYR A 404 -20.47 -15.17 0.18
C TYR A 404 -19.83 -15.53 -1.16
N SER A 405 -18.92 -16.50 -1.12
CA SER A 405 -18.29 -17.06 -2.31
C SER A 405 -18.63 -18.55 -2.52
N LYS A 406 -18.45 -18.98 -3.76
CA LYS A 406 -18.69 -20.32 -4.28
C LYS A 406 -17.54 -20.69 -5.23
N THR A 407 -17.20 -21.96 -5.30
CA THR A 407 -16.19 -22.48 -6.24
C THR A 407 -16.87 -23.38 -7.27
N LEU A 408 -16.43 -23.29 -8.52
CA LEU A 408 -16.82 -24.20 -9.60
C LEU A 408 -15.57 -24.95 -10.07
N MET A 409 -15.56 -26.27 -9.89
CA MET A 409 -14.41 -27.11 -10.27
C MET A 409 -14.37 -27.34 -11.78
N ALA A 410 -13.16 -27.45 -12.35
CA ALA A 410 -12.96 -27.76 -13.76
C ALA A 410 -13.61 -29.10 -14.18
N PRO A 411 -14.12 -29.20 -15.43
CA PRO A 411 -14.30 -28.11 -16.40
C PRO A 411 -15.49 -27.21 -16.02
N VAL A 412 -15.38 -25.90 -16.25
CA VAL A 412 -16.44 -24.93 -15.93
C VAL A 412 -16.99 -24.30 -17.20
N GLU A 413 -18.30 -24.46 -17.47
CA GLU A 413 -18.94 -23.66 -18.52
C GLU A 413 -19.14 -22.23 -18.00
N VAL A 414 -18.58 -21.24 -18.69
CA VAL A 414 -18.81 -19.82 -18.41
C VAL A 414 -19.74 -19.29 -19.49
N ASN A 415 -20.91 -18.81 -19.10
CA ASN A 415 -21.97 -18.40 -20.03
C ASN A 415 -22.60 -17.07 -19.62
N LEU A 416 -22.76 -16.15 -20.57
CA LEU A 416 -23.38 -14.84 -20.31
C LEU A 416 -24.83 -14.95 -19.81
N LYS A 417 -25.52 -16.05 -20.14
CA LYS A 417 -26.89 -16.30 -19.68
C LYS A 417 -27.00 -16.52 -18.17
N MET A 418 -25.91 -16.90 -17.51
CA MET A 418 -25.87 -17.13 -16.05
C MET A 418 -26.25 -15.89 -15.23
N VAL A 419 -26.15 -14.70 -15.82
CA VAL A 419 -26.60 -13.43 -15.20
C VAL A 419 -28.10 -13.43 -14.90
N ASN A 420 -28.89 -14.20 -15.66
CA ASN A 420 -30.33 -14.30 -15.46
C ASN A 420 -30.70 -15.36 -14.42
N ASP A 421 -29.75 -16.19 -13.99
CA ASP A 421 -30.00 -17.24 -13.01
C ASP A 421 -30.14 -16.61 -11.62
N PRO A 422 -31.17 -16.99 -10.84
CA PRO A 422 -31.32 -16.48 -9.49
C PRO A 422 -30.14 -16.92 -8.61
N VAL A 423 -29.52 -15.96 -7.93
CA VAL A 423 -28.43 -16.22 -6.97
C VAL A 423 -29.02 -16.90 -5.74
N GLU A 424 -28.87 -18.22 -5.64
CA GLU A 424 -29.28 -18.99 -4.46
C GLU A 424 -28.27 -18.81 -3.31
N PRO A 425 -28.62 -18.12 -2.21
CA PRO A 425 -27.64 -17.81 -1.15
C PRO A 425 -27.01 -19.04 -0.51
N ALA A 426 -27.75 -20.16 -0.44
CA ALA A 426 -27.26 -21.43 0.09
C ALA A 426 -26.10 -22.04 -0.72
N SER A 427 -25.97 -21.67 -2.00
CA SER A 427 -24.88 -22.14 -2.85
C SER A 427 -23.55 -21.40 -2.63
N PHE A 428 -23.58 -20.22 -1.99
CA PHE A 428 -22.41 -19.39 -1.66
C PHE A 428 -21.92 -19.70 -0.24
N ASN A 429 -21.50 -20.95 -0.04
CA ASN A 429 -21.18 -21.52 1.27
C ASN A 429 -19.68 -21.65 1.56
N ARG A 430 -18.81 -21.06 0.73
CA ARG A 430 -17.36 -21.08 0.88
C ARG A 430 -16.86 -19.68 1.26
N PRO A 431 -16.79 -19.32 2.54
CA PRO A 431 -16.39 -17.97 2.95
C PRO A 431 -14.88 -17.76 2.84
N ASN A 432 -14.48 -16.53 2.51
CA ASN A 432 -13.10 -16.03 2.68
C ASN A 432 -12.03 -16.88 1.98
N LEU A 433 -12.29 -17.32 0.73
CA LEU A 433 -11.34 -18.12 -0.04
C LEU A 433 -10.07 -17.31 -0.32
N PRO A 434 -8.88 -17.81 0.02
CA PRO A 434 -7.62 -17.14 -0.30
C PRO A 434 -7.40 -17.09 -1.81
N ILE A 435 -6.92 -15.95 -2.30
CA ILE A 435 -6.55 -15.75 -3.72
C ILE A 435 -5.14 -15.16 -3.89
N ALA A 436 -4.50 -14.73 -2.80
CA ALA A 436 -3.10 -14.32 -2.79
C ALA A 436 -2.44 -14.71 -1.46
N VAL A 437 -1.28 -15.36 -1.54
CA VAL A 437 -0.53 -15.87 -0.39
C VAL A 437 0.93 -15.42 -0.50
N LEU A 438 1.48 -14.90 0.59
CA LEU A 438 2.89 -14.59 0.74
C LEU A 438 3.58 -15.74 1.49
N LEU A 439 4.68 -16.24 0.92
CA LEU A 439 5.53 -17.26 1.51
C LEU A 439 6.87 -16.64 1.88
N GLU A 440 7.29 -16.82 3.13
CA GLU A 440 8.56 -16.30 3.66
C GLU A 440 9.25 -17.40 4.46
N GLY A 441 10.52 -17.67 4.21
CA GLY A 441 11.25 -18.68 4.99
C GLY A 441 12.47 -19.26 4.30
N GLU A 442 12.97 -20.33 4.89
CA GLU A 442 13.93 -21.23 4.26
C GLU A 442 13.15 -22.33 3.54
N PHE A 443 13.26 -22.33 2.21
CA PHE A 443 12.61 -23.30 1.33
C PHE A 443 13.37 -24.63 1.29
#